data_AF-A0A3D1CT48-F1
#
_entry.id   AF-A0A3D1CT48-F1
#
_cell.length_a   1.000
_cell.length_b   1.000
_cell.length_c   1.000
_cell.angle_alpha   90.00
_cell.angle_beta   90.00
_cell.angle_gamma   90.00
#
_symmetry.space_group_name_H-M   'P 1'
#
loop_
_entity.id
_entity.type
_entity.pdbx_description
1 polymer ?
#
loop_
_entity_poly.entity_id
_entity_poly.type
_entity_poly.pdbx_seq_one_letter_code
_entity_poly.pdbx_strand_id
1 'polypeptide(L)'
;SSSQTSGSVVYVGSSDAASASSTPELSCDDTCNTNRDCAVNLRCYQNRCRLPSNVTSQSCLTAEAEAEAEASKSAQPRPTAAPTPKPSVNGFESLPQWLIQIGSWLADRLGFLVLGLLVVVFVLMIWPLMKPNAPATTTTQVTPVTPVPP
;
A
#
# COMPACT_ATOMS: atom_id res chain seq x y z
N SER A 1 -38.40 7.93 -14.85
CA SER A 1 -37.55 7.98 -16.03
C SER A 1 -36.67 6.76 -16.05
N SER A 2 -36.96 5.85 -16.97
CA SER A 2 -36.36 4.52 -17.08
C SER A 2 -35.47 4.54 -18.32
N SER A 3 -34.16 4.35 -18.14
CA SER A 3 -33.21 4.24 -19.25
C SER A 3 -32.76 2.79 -19.33
N GLN A 4 -33.33 2.04 -20.27
CA GLN A 4 -32.83 0.73 -20.68
C GLN A 4 -31.58 0.96 -21.55
N THR A 5 -30.45 0.38 -21.16
CA THR A 5 -29.28 0.31 -22.03
C THR A 5 -29.09 -1.14 -22.45
N SER A 6 -29.41 -1.39 -23.72
CA SER A 6 -29.14 -2.63 -24.44
C SER A 6 -27.63 -2.78 -24.62
N GLY A 7 -27.07 -3.92 -24.20
CA GLY A 7 -25.64 -4.22 -24.31
C GLY A 7 -25.42 -5.71 -24.45
N SER A 8 -24.77 -6.09 -25.55
CA SER A 8 -24.56 -7.44 -26.07
C SER A 8 -23.88 -8.39 -25.08
N VAL A 9 -24.48 -9.58 -24.86
CA VAL A 9 -23.86 -10.68 -24.12
C VAL A 9 -23.18 -11.62 -25.13
N VAL A 10 -21.85 -11.59 -25.20
CA VAL A 10 -21.06 -12.59 -25.93
C VAL A 10 -20.73 -13.72 -24.95
N TYR A 11 -21.40 -14.86 -25.11
CA TYR A 11 -21.02 -16.11 -24.44
C TYR A 11 -19.89 -16.78 -25.24
N VAL A 12 -18.69 -16.81 -24.67
CA VAL A 12 -17.59 -17.66 -25.17
C VAL A 12 -17.51 -18.89 -24.27
N GLY A 13 -17.74 -20.06 -24.87
CA GLY A 13 -17.76 -21.35 -24.18
C GLY A 13 -16.37 -21.85 -23.80
N SER A 14 -16.27 -22.36 -22.57
CA SER A 14 -15.13 -23.11 -22.01
C SER A 14 -14.99 -24.49 -22.61
N SER A 15 -13.75 -24.94 -22.72
CA SER A 15 -13.40 -26.35 -22.48
C SER A 15 -11.92 -26.48 -22.07
N ASP A 16 -11.73 -26.53 -20.76
CA ASP A 16 -10.79 -27.42 -20.04
C ASP A 16 -9.30 -27.41 -20.43
N ALA A 17 -8.59 -26.39 -19.97
CA ALA A 17 -7.19 -26.50 -19.55
C ALA A 17 -6.99 -25.52 -18.38
N ALA A 18 -6.83 -26.04 -17.15
CA ALA A 18 -6.44 -25.33 -15.91
C ALA A 18 -6.51 -23.80 -16.04
N SER A 19 -7.74 -23.30 -16.10
CA SER A 19 -8.05 -21.94 -16.51
C SER A 19 -7.52 -21.01 -15.44
N ALA A 20 -6.37 -20.41 -15.70
CA ALA A 20 -5.93 -19.21 -15.02
C ALA A 20 -7.11 -18.24 -15.14
N SER A 21 -7.85 -18.10 -14.04
CA SER A 21 -8.91 -17.13 -13.88
C SER A 21 -8.31 -15.76 -14.17
N SER A 22 -8.34 -15.36 -15.43
CA SER A 22 -8.09 -13.99 -15.88
C SER A 22 -9.28 -13.19 -15.39
N THR A 23 -9.26 -12.94 -14.08
CA THR A 23 -10.04 -11.89 -13.45
C THR A 23 -9.78 -10.67 -14.32
N PRO A 24 -10.82 -10.02 -14.86
CA PRO A 24 -10.63 -8.85 -15.72
C PRO A 24 -9.71 -7.90 -14.99
N GLU A 25 -8.50 -7.73 -15.51
CA GLU A 25 -7.48 -6.93 -14.86
C GLU A 25 -7.90 -5.47 -15.01
N LEU A 26 -8.32 -4.84 -13.91
CA LEU A 26 -8.71 -3.44 -13.91
C LEU A 26 -7.50 -2.58 -14.31
N SER A 27 -7.75 -1.64 -15.22
CA SER A 27 -6.76 -0.73 -15.75
C SER A 27 -6.47 0.41 -14.76
N CYS A 28 -5.51 1.27 -15.13
CA CYS A 28 -5.19 2.45 -14.33
C CYS A 28 -6.42 3.30 -14.02
N ASP A 29 -6.52 3.77 -12.78
CA ASP A 29 -7.59 4.64 -12.26
C ASP A 29 -9.00 3.97 -12.28
N ASP A 30 -9.10 2.68 -12.61
CA ASP A 30 -10.33 1.93 -12.43
C ASP A 30 -10.63 1.70 -10.95
N THR A 31 -11.92 1.52 -10.64
CA THR A 31 -12.39 1.40 -9.26
C THR A 31 -12.18 -0.01 -8.74
N CYS A 32 -11.35 -0.18 -7.71
CA CYS A 32 -10.99 -1.47 -7.14
C CYS A 32 -11.48 -1.62 -5.70
N ASN A 33 -11.62 -2.87 -5.25
CA ASN A 33 -11.93 -3.20 -3.86
C ASN A 33 -10.73 -3.84 -3.17
N THR A 34 -9.94 -4.62 -3.91
CA THR A 34 -8.72 -5.27 -3.43
C THR A 34 -7.58 -5.17 -4.44
N ASN A 35 -6.35 -5.37 -3.99
CA ASN A 35 -5.17 -5.38 -4.87
C ASN A 35 -5.21 -6.47 -5.95
N ARG A 36 -6.07 -7.48 -5.79
CA ARG A 36 -6.20 -8.59 -6.74
C ARG A 36 -7.05 -8.22 -7.96
N ASP A 37 -7.82 -7.14 -7.86
CA ASP A 37 -8.71 -6.69 -8.93
C ASP A 37 -7.92 -5.91 -10.00
N CYS A 38 -6.82 -5.27 -9.61
CA CYS A 38 -6.00 -4.45 -10.51
C CYS A 38 -5.05 -5.31 -11.35
N ALA A 39 -4.68 -4.79 -12.53
CA ALA A 39 -3.68 -5.42 -13.39
C ALA A 39 -2.32 -5.65 -12.71
N VAL A 40 -1.53 -6.58 -13.28
CA VAL A 40 -0.16 -6.83 -12.84
C VAL A 40 0.62 -5.51 -12.69
N ASN A 41 1.28 -5.33 -11.54
CA ASN A 41 2.04 -4.14 -11.15
C ASN A 41 1.22 -2.92 -10.68
N LEU A 42 -0.10 -3.04 -10.53
CA LEU A 42 -0.94 -2.02 -9.90
C LEU A 42 -1.33 -2.42 -8.46
N ARG A 43 -1.64 -1.43 -7.64
CA ARG A 43 -2.18 -1.62 -6.29
C ARG A 43 -3.44 -0.77 -6.09
N CYS A 44 -4.37 -1.28 -5.30
CA CYS A 44 -5.59 -0.59 -4.95
C CYS A 44 -5.31 0.46 -3.87
N TYR A 45 -5.32 1.73 -4.25
CA TYR A 45 -5.12 2.89 -3.38
C TYR A 45 -6.32 3.81 -3.48
N GLN A 46 -6.98 4.10 -2.35
CA GLN A 46 -8.21 4.91 -2.31
C GLN A 46 -9.29 4.41 -3.29
N ASN A 47 -9.47 3.07 -3.34
CA ASN A 47 -10.41 2.40 -4.23
C ASN A 47 -10.12 2.65 -5.72
N ARG A 48 -8.88 2.99 -6.09
CA ARG A 48 -8.43 3.18 -7.48
C ARG A 48 -7.15 2.38 -7.73
N CYS A 49 -7.03 1.76 -8.90
CA CYS A 49 -5.79 1.07 -9.28
C CYS A 49 -4.70 2.09 -9.63
N ARG A 50 -3.59 2.11 -8.87
CA ARG A 50 -2.47 3.04 -9.05
C ARG A 50 -1.12 2.32 -9.00
N LEU A 51 -0.07 2.92 -9.56
CA LEU A 51 1.28 2.38 -9.44
C LEU A 51 1.77 2.50 -8.00
N PRO A 52 2.40 1.45 -7.43
CA PRO A 52 2.97 1.51 -6.09
C PRO A 52 4.13 2.52 -5.99
N SER A 53 4.84 2.80 -7.09
CA SER A 53 5.90 3.81 -7.15
C SER A 53 5.38 5.24 -7.33
N ASN A 54 4.13 5.42 -7.77
CA ASN A 54 3.55 6.74 -8.04
C ASN A 54 2.03 6.73 -7.81
N VAL A 55 1.63 6.75 -6.55
CA VAL A 55 0.23 6.75 -6.12
C VAL A 55 -0.49 8.08 -6.40
N THR A 56 0.23 9.13 -6.81
CA THR A 56 -0.33 10.45 -7.13
C THR A 56 -0.63 10.64 -8.61
N SER A 57 0.05 9.91 -9.50
CA SER A 57 -0.19 10.00 -10.94
C SER A 57 -1.52 9.34 -11.31
N GLN A 58 -2.31 10.07 -12.08
CA GLN A 58 -3.59 9.59 -12.65
C GLN A 58 -3.40 8.75 -13.92
N SER A 59 -2.22 8.81 -14.53
CA SER A 59 -1.91 8.16 -15.80
C SER A 59 -1.31 6.75 -15.66
N CYS A 60 -0.89 6.35 -14.46
CA CYS A 60 -0.19 5.08 -14.18
C CYS A 60 0.88 4.72 -15.22
N LEU A 61 1.52 5.73 -15.81
CA LEU A 61 2.62 5.47 -16.72
C LEU A 61 3.76 4.90 -15.89
N THR A 62 4.27 3.76 -16.34
CA THR A 62 5.53 3.26 -15.81
C THR A 62 6.59 4.28 -16.17
N ALA A 63 7.52 4.58 -15.25
CA ALA A 63 8.58 5.58 -15.49
C ALA A 63 9.38 5.31 -16.78
N GLU A 64 9.40 4.05 -17.23
CA GLU A 64 9.98 3.61 -18.50
C GLU A 64 9.19 4.10 -19.73
N ALA A 65 7.86 4.10 -19.67
CA ALA A 65 7.00 4.60 -20.73
C ALA A 65 7.00 6.14 -20.81
N GLU A 66 7.20 6.83 -19.69
CA GLU A 66 7.42 8.29 -19.69
C GLU A 66 8.77 8.67 -20.34
N ALA A 67 9.82 7.87 -20.11
CA ALA A 67 11.12 8.09 -20.75
C ALA A 67 11.06 7.91 -22.29
N GLU A 68 10.26 6.96 -22.79
CA GLU A 68 10.07 6.79 -24.23
C GLU A 68 9.12 7.84 -24.85
N ALA A 69 8.11 8.30 -24.11
CA ALA A 69 7.22 9.37 -24.57
C ALA A 69 7.95 10.72 -24.72
N GLU A 70 8.91 11.01 -23.84
CA GLU A 70 9.80 12.17 -23.96
C GLU A 70 10.80 12.01 -25.11
N ALA A 71 11.29 10.78 -25.37
CA ALA A 71 12.19 10.49 -26.48
C ALA A 71 11.50 10.64 -27.84
N SER A 72 10.21 10.30 -27.96
CA SER A 72 9.47 10.41 -29.22
C SER A 72 9.09 11.84 -29.59
N LYS A 73 9.12 12.80 -28.66
CA LYS A 73 8.88 14.23 -28.97
C LYS A 73 10.14 14.97 -29.44
N SER A 74 11.31 14.32 -29.36
CA SER A 74 12.62 14.86 -29.77
C SER A 74 13.09 14.33 -31.14
N ALA A 75 12.16 13.85 -31.97
CA ALA A 75 12.41 13.55 -33.38
C ALA A 75 11.63 14.51 -34.29
N GLN A 76 11.65 15.80 -33.97
CA GLN A 76 11.15 16.83 -34.89
C GLN A 76 12.28 17.22 -35.85
N PRO A 77 12.09 17.15 -37.18
CA PRO A 77 13.11 17.53 -38.15
C PRO A 77 13.46 19.00 -37.98
N ARG A 78 14.74 19.23 -37.64
CA ARG A 78 15.43 20.51 -37.49
C ARG A 78 15.37 21.34 -38.78
N PRO A 79 14.72 22.52 -38.80
CA PRO A 79 15.08 23.60 -39.71
C PRO A 79 16.29 24.33 -39.12
N THR A 80 17.37 24.35 -39.88
CA THR A 80 18.60 25.09 -39.60
C THR A 80 18.33 26.59 -39.55
N ALA A 81 18.55 27.22 -38.39
CA ALA A 81 19.23 28.52 -38.26
C ALA A 81 19.44 28.88 -36.78
N ALA A 82 20.71 29.12 -36.40
CA ALA A 82 21.16 29.75 -35.16
C ALA A 82 21.19 31.29 -35.33
N PRO A 83 21.59 32.13 -34.34
CA PRO A 83 22.00 31.89 -32.94
C PRO A 83 21.20 32.74 -31.91
N THR A 84 21.18 32.45 -30.61
CA THR A 84 22.04 33.09 -29.58
C THR A 84 21.79 32.43 -28.22
N PRO A 85 22.81 31.93 -27.50
CA PRO A 85 22.66 31.41 -26.15
C PRO A 85 22.83 32.51 -25.10
N LYS A 86 21.83 32.63 -24.22
CA LYS A 86 21.89 33.42 -22.98
C LYS A 86 22.33 32.48 -21.85
N PRO A 87 23.41 32.75 -21.10
CA PRO A 87 23.82 31.88 -20.00
C PRO A 87 22.80 32.02 -18.86
N SER A 88 21.97 30.99 -18.69
CA SER A 88 21.10 30.84 -17.52
C SER A 88 21.87 30.08 -16.45
N VAL A 89 22.25 30.82 -15.42
CA VAL A 89 23.03 30.35 -14.28
C VAL A 89 22.07 29.71 -13.28
N ASN A 90 21.61 28.49 -13.57
CA ASN A 90 20.92 27.64 -12.58
C ASN A 90 21.90 26.56 -12.13
N GLY A 91 23.02 27.00 -11.55
CA GLY A 91 23.96 26.16 -10.83
C GLY A 91 23.61 26.19 -9.35
N PHE A 92 22.55 25.49 -8.95
CA PHE A 92 22.31 25.20 -7.54
C PHE A 92 21.82 23.76 -7.41
N GLU A 93 22.80 22.89 -7.15
CA GLU A 93 22.68 21.70 -6.32
C GLU A 93 21.73 20.60 -6.81
N SER A 94 22.10 20.00 -7.94
CA SER A 94 21.83 18.58 -8.18
C SER A 94 22.59 17.74 -7.14
N LEU A 95 22.03 17.62 -5.93
CA LEU A 95 22.42 16.55 -5.02
C LEU A 95 22.22 15.22 -5.77
N PRO A 96 23.23 14.35 -5.82
CA PRO A 96 23.14 13.15 -6.61
C PRO A 96 22.03 12.26 -6.04
N GLN A 97 21.12 11.80 -6.91
CA GLN A 97 19.87 11.12 -6.52
C GLN A 97 20.06 9.93 -5.57
N TRP A 98 21.26 9.32 -5.54
CA TRP A 98 21.58 8.25 -4.59
C TRP A 98 21.53 8.72 -3.12
N LEU A 99 21.80 10.00 -2.81
CA LEU A 99 21.69 10.52 -1.44
C LEU A 99 20.24 10.58 -0.94
N ILE A 100 19.27 10.81 -1.83
CA ILE A 100 17.85 10.83 -1.47
C ILE A 100 17.35 9.41 -1.16
N GLN A 101 17.84 8.40 -1.88
CA GLN A 101 17.50 6.99 -1.60
C GLN A 101 18.04 6.52 -0.24
N ILE A 102 19.24 6.92 0.17
CA ILE A 102 19.81 6.51 1.46
C ILE A 102 19.05 7.14 2.63
N GLY A 103 18.63 8.41 2.50
CA GLY A 103 17.86 9.10 3.53
C GLY A 103 16.54 8.38 3.85
N SER A 104 15.83 7.89 2.82
CA SER A 104 14.57 7.17 3.01
C SER A 104 14.77 5.80 3.66
N TRP A 105 15.86 5.08 3.34
CA TRP A 105 16.16 3.78 3.95
C TRP A 105 16.55 3.89 5.42
N LEU A 106 17.25 4.98 5.78
CA LEU A 106 17.66 5.23 7.17
C LEU A 106 16.49 5.68 8.04
N ALA A 107 15.60 6.52 7.51
CA ALA A 107 14.39 6.96 8.21
C ALA A 107 13.44 5.79 8.49
N ASP A 108 13.32 4.86 7.54
CA ASP A 108 12.50 3.65 7.69
C ASP A 108 13.06 2.73 8.79
N ARG A 109 14.38 2.46 8.75
CA ARG A 109 15.07 1.65 9.78
C ARG A 109 15.01 2.27 11.18
N LEU A 110 15.16 3.59 11.30
CA LEU A 110 15.02 4.30 12.56
C LEU A 110 13.57 4.30 13.06
N GLY A 111 12.60 4.44 12.15
CA GLY A 111 11.17 4.32 12.48
C GLY A 111 10.82 2.96 13.07
N PHE A 112 11.32 1.86 12.48
CA PHE A 112 11.12 0.52 13.01
C PHE A 112 11.75 0.29 14.38
N LEU A 113 12.93 0.86 14.64
CA LEU A 113 13.57 0.78 15.96
C LEU A 113 12.78 1.55 17.03
N VAL A 114 12.33 2.77 16.71
CA VAL A 114 11.53 3.58 17.64
C VAL A 114 10.17 2.94 17.90
N LEU A 115 9.49 2.45 16.86
CA LEU A 115 8.21 1.75 16.99
C LEU A 115 8.36 0.45 17.79
N GLY A 116 9.40 -0.34 17.52
CA GLY A 116 9.72 -1.56 18.27
C GLY A 116 9.96 -1.25 19.75
N LEU A 117 10.71 -0.20 20.05
CA LEU A 117 10.98 0.21 21.43
C LEU A 117 9.70 0.68 22.14
N LEU A 118 8.83 1.43 21.46
CA LEU A 118 7.51 1.81 22.00
C LEU A 118 6.64 0.61 22.30
N VAL A 119 6.60 -0.41 21.43
CA VAL A 119 5.85 -1.65 21.67
C VAL A 119 6.39 -2.39 22.89
N VAL A 120 7.72 -2.50 23.03
CA VAL A 120 8.35 -3.14 24.20
C VAL A 120 7.99 -2.39 25.49
N VAL A 121 8.08 -1.06 25.51
CA VAL A 121 7.71 -0.24 26.66
C VAL A 121 6.22 -0.40 27.00
N PHE A 122 5.34 -0.43 25.99
CA PHE A 122 3.91 -0.60 26.17
C PHE A 122 3.57 -1.98 26.76
N VAL A 123 4.19 -3.05 26.28
CA VAL A 123 4.02 -4.40 26.83
C VAL A 123 4.50 -4.44 28.29
N LEU A 124 5.65 -3.85 28.60
CA LEU A 124 6.16 -3.79 29.98
C LEU A 124 5.25 -2.98 30.92
N MET A 125 4.57 -1.94 30.42
CA MET A 125 3.61 -1.14 31.18
C MET A 125 2.27 -1.86 31.40
N ILE A 126 1.83 -2.69 30.45
CA ILE A 126 0.52 -3.36 30.51
C ILE A 126 0.60 -4.73 31.18
N TRP A 127 1.76 -5.40 31.12
CA TRP A 127 1.98 -6.68 31.79
C TRP A 127 1.58 -6.71 33.28
N PRO A 128 1.86 -5.68 34.10
CA PRO A 128 1.44 -5.63 35.50
C PRO A 128 -0.09 -5.51 35.65
N LEU A 129 -0.76 -4.85 34.71
CA LEU A 129 -2.21 -4.66 34.71
C LEU A 129 -2.96 -5.93 34.29
N MET A 130 -2.33 -6.78 33.49
CA MET A 130 -2.89 -8.07 33.08
C MET A 130 -2.67 -9.19 34.11
N LYS A 131 -2.06 -8.92 35.28
CA LYS A 131 -1.92 -9.94 36.33
C LYS A 131 -3.33 -10.37 36.73
N PRO A 132 -3.77 -11.61 36.40
CA PRO A 132 -5.10 -12.05 36.75
C PRO A 132 -5.16 -12.06 38.27
N ASN A 133 -6.12 -11.33 38.83
CA ASN A 133 -6.43 -11.39 40.24
C ASN A 133 -6.64 -12.87 40.57
N ALA A 134 -5.74 -13.43 41.36
CA ALA A 134 -5.89 -14.80 41.82
C ALA A 134 -7.28 -14.91 42.45
N PRO A 135 -8.11 -15.89 42.06
CA PRO A 135 -9.42 -16.05 42.64
C PRO A 135 -9.25 -16.17 44.15
N ALA A 136 -9.94 -15.30 44.89
CA ALA A 136 -9.91 -15.33 46.35
C ALA A 136 -10.36 -16.73 46.79
N THR A 137 -9.42 -17.50 47.34
CA THR A 137 -9.72 -18.81 47.92
C THR A 137 -10.65 -18.58 49.09
N THR A 138 -11.96 -18.74 48.85
CA THR A 138 -12.97 -18.66 49.89
C THR A 138 -12.86 -19.92 50.71
N THR A 139 -12.12 -19.85 51.81
CA THR A 139 -12.07 -20.91 52.81
C THR A 139 -13.45 -21.00 53.46
N THR A 140 -14.27 -21.94 52.98
CA THR A 140 -15.47 -22.36 53.67
C THR A 140 -15.05 -23.03 54.97
N GLN A 141 -15.12 -22.27 56.07
CA GLN A 141 -14.91 -22.81 57.40
C GLN A 141 -16.15 -23.62 57.77
N VAL A 142 -15.99 -24.94 57.85
CA VAL A 142 -17.05 -25.84 58.33
C VAL A 142 -17.14 -25.68 59.84
N THR A 143 -18.23 -25.08 60.31
CA THR A 143 -18.53 -25.00 61.74
C THR A 143 -18.90 -26.39 62.25
N PRO A 144 -18.20 -26.93 63.28
CA PRO A 144 -18.57 -28.21 63.86
C PRO A 144 -19.93 -28.10 64.57
N VAL A 145 -20.85 -29.00 64.23
CA VAL A 145 -22.15 -29.11 64.88
C VAL A 145 -21.96 -29.84 66.20
N THR A 146 -22.25 -29.15 67.31
CA THR A 146 -22.24 -29.74 68.65
C THR A 146 -23.44 -30.69 68.82
N PRO A 147 -23.23 -31.96 69.19
CA PRO A 147 -24.35 -32.88 69.45
C PRO A 147 -25.11 -32.46 70.72
N VAL A 148 -26.44 -32.46 70.61
CA VAL A 148 -27.38 -32.22 71.71
C VAL A 148 -27.55 -33.52 72.50
N PRO A 149 -27.36 -33.52 73.84
CA PRO A 149 -27.57 -34.70 74.67
C PRO A 149 -29.07 -34.99 74.92
N PRO A 150 -29.41 -36.27 75.22
CA PRO A 150 -30.78 -36.74 75.44
C PRO A 150 -31.41 -36.28 76.76
#